data_AF-A0A7S3EYN4-F1
#
_entry.id   AF-A0A7S3EYN4-F1
#
_cell.length_a   1.000
_cell.length_b   1.000
_cell.length_c   1.000
_cell.angle_alpha   90.00
_cell.angle_beta   90.00
_cell.angle_gamma   90.00
#
_symmetry.space_group_name_H-M   'P 1'
#
loop_
_entity.id
_entity.type
_entity.pdbx_description
1 polymer ?
#
loop_
_entity_poly.entity_id
_entity_poly.type
_entity_poly.pdbx_seq_one_letter_code
_entity_poly.pdbx_strand_id
1 'polypeptide(L)'
;MTTWGSTPTCRGFDHFDGFYSAASKYFTHMVGQGYDYHDDVRVAPEASGIYTTHVVTSAVQAWIKAQVADYAHNASCCGPQGLRTFAYV
;
A
#
# COMPACT_ATOMS: atom_id res chain seq x y z
N MET A 1 -14.29 7.68 -18.05
CA MET A 1 -13.76 8.54 -16.96
C MET A 1 -13.58 7.64 -15.76
N THR A 2 -12.34 7.23 -15.46
CA THR A 2 -12.05 6.46 -14.24
C THR A 2 -12.21 7.41 -13.07
N THR A 3 -13.35 7.35 -12.40
CA THR A 3 -13.57 8.10 -11.16
C THR A 3 -12.61 7.53 -10.12
N TRP A 4 -11.66 8.35 -9.66
CA TRP A 4 -10.75 8.06 -8.54
C TRP A 4 -11.45 7.50 -7.30
N GLY A 5 -12.76 7.69 -7.15
CA GLY A 5 -13.60 7.07 -6.11
C GLY A 5 -13.62 5.53 -6.09
N SER A 6 -12.97 4.84 -7.03
CA SER A 6 -12.78 3.38 -6.96
C SER A 6 -11.44 2.95 -6.35
N THR A 7 -10.51 3.87 -6.05
CA THR A 7 -9.25 3.49 -5.38
C THR A 7 -9.50 3.12 -3.92
N PRO A 8 -8.70 2.22 -3.33
CA PRO A 8 -8.81 1.86 -1.91
C PRO A 8 -8.69 3.09 -0.99
N THR A 9 -7.83 4.04 -1.35
CA THR A 9 -7.62 5.30 -0.62
C THR A 9 -8.83 6.23 -0.61
N CYS A 10 -9.77 6.04 -1.54
CA CYS A 10 -11.05 6.76 -1.56
C CYS A 10 -12.20 5.96 -0.91
N ARG A 11 -11.92 4.79 -0.31
CA ARG A 11 -12.92 3.85 0.23
C ARG A 11 -12.64 3.40 1.66
N GLY A 12 -11.88 4.19 2.41
CA GLY A 12 -11.67 4.00 3.85
C GLY A 12 -10.31 3.41 4.23
N PHE A 13 -9.39 3.25 3.28
CA PHE A 13 -7.98 2.99 3.59
C PHE A 13 -7.18 4.30 3.57
N ASP A 14 -6.29 4.49 4.54
CA ASP A 14 -5.39 5.64 4.56
C ASP A 14 -4.22 5.46 3.59
N HIS A 15 -3.82 4.21 3.35
CA HIS A 15 -2.73 3.85 2.44
C HIS A 15 -3.00 2.56 1.68
N PHE A 16 -2.49 2.48 0.45
CA PHE A 16 -2.58 1.31 -0.42
C PHE A 16 -1.25 1.01 -1.11
N ASP A 17 -0.80 -0.24 -1.05
CA ASP A 17 0.37 -0.72 -1.81
C ASP A 17 0.01 -2.03 -2.50
N GLY A 18 -0.12 -2.01 -3.84
CA GLY A 18 -0.57 -3.19 -4.59
C GLY A 18 -1.02 -2.91 -6.02
N PHE A 19 -1.80 -3.84 -6.58
CA PHE A 19 -2.30 -3.79 -7.95
C PHE A 19 -3.83 -3.76 -7.99
N TYR A 20 -4.42 -3.13 -9.01
CA TYR A 20 -5.89 -2.98 -9.09
C TYR A 20 -6.59 -4.18 -9.75
N SER A 21 -5.89 -4.93 -10.60
CA SER A 21 -6.42 -6.13 -11.24
C SER A 21 -6.52 -7.31 -10.26
N ALA A 22 -7.29 -8.34 -10.59
CA ALA A 22 -7.38 -9.54 -9.76
C ALA A 22 -6.11 -10.42 -9.81
N ALA A 23 -5.27 -10.23 -10.83
CA ALA A 23 -4.01 -10.93 -11.00
C ALA A 23 -3.04 -10.09 -11.82
N SER A 24 -1.75 -10.15 -11.45
CA SER A 24 -0.66 -9.47 -12.13
C SER A 24 0.58 -10.37 -12.15
N LYS A 25 1.50 -10.15 -13.10
CA LYS A 25 2.76 -10.91 -13.15
C LYS A 25 3.62 -10.60 -11.93
N TYR A 26 4.01 -11.63 -11.17
CA TYR A 26 4.71 -11.50 -9.89
C TYR A 26 5.97 -10.61 -9.86
N PHE A 27 6.75 -10.54 -10.94
CA PHE A 27 7.99 -9.75 -10.97
C PHE A 27 7.89 -8.47 -11.78
N THR A 28 7.04 -8.44 -12.81
CA THR A 28 6.95 -7.28 -13.73
C THR A 28 5.75 -6.41 -13.43
N HIS A 29 4.83 -6.90 -12.60
CA HIS A 29 3.56 -6.28 -12.27
C HIS A 29 2.72 -5.85 -13.48
N MET A 30 2.86 -6.62 -14.57
CA MET A 30 2.12 -6.38 -15.81
C MET A 30 0.83 -7.20 -15.87
N VAL A 31 -0.22 -6.58 -16.40
CA VAL A 31 -1.49 -7.18 -16.80
C VAL A 31 -1.63 -6.99 -18.31
N GLY A 32 -1.44 -8.06 -19.07
CA GLY A 32 -1.28 -7.96 -20.52
C GLY A 32 -0.05 -7.09 -20.87
N GLN A 33 -0.30 -5.92 -21.47
CA GLN A 33 0.72 -4.93 -21.87
C GLN A 33 0.76 -3.70 -20.94
N GLY A 34 -0.08 -3.65 -19.90
CA GLY A 34 -0.14 -2.53 -18.96
C GLY A 34 0.56 -2.84 -17.64
N TYR A 35 1.28 -1.87 -17.09
CA TYR A 35 1.80 -1.93 -15.72
C TYR A 35 0.71 -1.55 -14.74
N ASP A 36 0.53 -2.35 -13.69
CA ASP A 36 -0.55 -2.23 -12.71
C ASP A 36 0.04 -2.46 -11.31
N TYR A 37 0.91 -1.57 -10.86
CA TYR A 37 1.38 -1.55 -9.47
C TYR A 37 1.40 -0.11 -8.97
N HIS A 38 0.88 0.09 -7.77
CA HIS A 38 0.50 1.38 -7.26
C HIS A 38 0.87 1.56 -5.81
N ASP A 39 1.45 2.73 -5.53
CA ASP A 39 1.59 3.34 -4.21
C ASP A 39 0.53 4.43 -4.10
N ASP A 40 -0.50 4.17 -3.31
CA ASP A 40 -1.75 4.91 -3.20
C ASP A 40 -2.45 5.08 -4.55
N VAL A 41 -2.35 6.28 -5.13
CA VAL A 41 -2.94 6.65 -6.43
C VAL A 41 -1.89 6.74 -7.53
N ARG A 42 -0.61 6.58 -7.18
CA ARG A 42 0.52 6.74 -8.09
C ARG A 42 0.96 5.39 -8.60
N VAL A 43 1.43 5.35 -9.84
CA VAL A 43 2.12 4.18 -10.37
C VAL A 43 3.51 4.09 -9.72
N ALA A 44 3.90 2.90 -9.25
CA ALA A 44 5.14 2.63 -8.50
C ALA A 44 6.13 1.78 -9.32
N PRO A 45 6.76 2.31 -10.39
CA PRO A 45 7.60 1.54 -11.32
C PRO A 45 8.82 0.89 -10.65
N GLU A 46 9.26 1.40 -9.51
CA GLU A 46 10.36 0.87 -8.70
C GLU A 46 10.11 -0.54 -8.15
N ALA A 47 8.85 -0.97 -8.05
CA ALA A 47 8.53 -2.35 -7.67
C ALA A 47 8.90 -3.35 -8.78
N SER A 48 9.04 -2.89 -10.04
CA SER A 48 9.37 -3.76 -11.17
C SER A 48 10.71 -4.47 -10.98
N GLY A 49 10.71 -5.78 -11.19
CA GLY A 49 11.85 -6.67 -10.98
C GLY A 49 11.87 -7.32 -9.61
N ILE A 50 10.98 -6.93 -8.70
CA ILE A 50 10.86 -7.49 -7.35
C ILE A 50 9.65 -8.43 -7.30
N TYR A 51 9.81 -9.57 -6.63
CA TYR A 51 8.69 -10.49 -6.43
C TYR A 51 7.60 -9.82 -5.57
N THR A 52 6.35 -9.78 -6.03
CA THR A 52 5.23 -9.05 -5.38
C THR A 52 5.15 -9.32 -3.88
N THR A 53 5.28 -10.58 -3.45
CA THR A 53 5.21 -10.93 -2.02
C THR A 53 6.29 -10.22 -1.21
N HIS A 54 7.49 -10.01 -1.74
CA HIS A 54 8.53 -9.28 -1.05
C HIS A 54 8.24 -7.79 -0.96
N VAL A 55 7.71 -7.17 -2.03
CA VAL A 55 7.31 -5.76 -2.03
C VAL A 55 6.28 -5.52 -0.93
N VAL A 56 5.15 -6.20 -1.00
CA VAL A 56 4.03 -6.07 -0.06
C VAL A 56 4.47 -6.40 1.37
N THR A 57 5.19 -7.51 1.58
CA THR A 57 5.64 -7.89 2.94
C THR A 57 6.54 -6.83 3.53
N SER A 58 7.46 -6.27 2.73
CA SER A 58 8.38 -5.23 3.21
C SER A 58 7.66 -3.92 3.54
N ALA A 59 6.67 -3.52 2.74
CA ALA A 59 5.85 -2.34 2.97
C ALA A 59 5.01 -2.48 4.26
N VAL A 60 4.32 -3.61 4.42
CA VAL A 60 3.53 -3.89 5.64
C VAL A 60 4.43 -3.93 6.88
N GLN A 61 5.61 -4.57 6.80
CA GLN A 61 6.56 -4.57 7.92
C GLN A 61 7.05 -3.16 8.27
N ALA A 62 7.35 -2.32 7.27
CA ALA A 62 7.75 -0.94 7.50
C ALA A 62 6.61 -0.14 8.16
N TRP A 63 5.38 -0.32 7.68
CA TRP A 63 4.20 0.33 8.25
C TRP A 63 3.96 -0.08 9.71
N ILE A 64 4.00 -1.37 10.04
CA ILE A 64 3.85 -1.86 11.42
C ILE A 64 4.91 -1.24 12.33
N LYS A 65 6.18 -1.22 11.89
CA LYS A 65 7.28 -0.61 12.67
C LYS A 65 7.02 0.86 12.94
N ALA A 66 6.55 1.62 11.95
CA ALA A 66 6.18 3.02 12.11
C ALA A 66 5.02 3.20 13.09
N GLN A 67 3.94 2.40 12.96
CA GLN A 67 2.80 2.47 13.87
C GLN A 67 3.17 2.16 15.32
N VAL A 68 4.02 1.15 15.55
CA VAL A 68 4.49 0.80 16.89
C VAL A 68 5.32 1.93 17.50
N ALA A 69 6.20 2.55 16.71
CA ALA A 69 7.00 3.69 17.16
C ALA A 69 6.13 4.92 17.49
N ASP A 70 5.17 5.25 16.62
CA ASP A 70 4.22 6.35 16.81
C ASP A 70 3.34 6.11 18.06
N TYR A 71 2.86 4.89 18.25
CA TYR A 71 2.08 4.54 19.43
C TYR A 71 2.91 4.68 20.72
N ALA A 72 4.14 4.19 20.73
CA ALA A 72 5.04 4.32 21.88
C ALA A 72 5.33 5.80 22.21
N HIS A 73 5.52 6.65 21.20
CA HIS A 73 5.69 8.09 21.37
C HIS A 73 4.42 8.74 21.93
N ASN A 74 3.27 8.52 21.29
CA ASN A 74 2.00 9.17 21.64
C ASN A 74 1.45 8.75 23.00
N ALA A 75 1.67 7.49 23.41
CA ALA A 75 1.33 7.01 24.75
C ALA A 75 2.10 7.75 25.85
N SER A 76 3.27 8.31 25.53
CA SER A 76 4.09 9.07 26.48
C SER A 76 3.76 10.57 26.54
N CYS A 77 3.13 11.15 25.51
CA CYS A 77 2.98 12.62 25.40
C CYS A 77 1.54 13.15 25.27
N CYS A 78 0.64 12.49 24.52
CA CYS A 78 -0.58 13.17 24.03
C CYS A 78 -1.86 12.31 23.99
N GLY A 79 -1.83 11.05 24.43
CA GLY A 79 -2.97 10.12 24.35
C GLY A 79 -3.07 9.41 22.99
N PRO A 80 -3.92 8.36 22.87
CA PRO A 80 -3.95 7.51 21.68
C PRO A 80 -4.53 8.23 20.46
N GLN A 81 -3.80 8.19 19.33
CA GLN A 81 -4.31 8.62 18.03
C GLN A 81 -5.13 7.50 17.35
N GLY A 82 -6.01 7.89 16.41
CA GLY A 82 -6.83 6.96 15.63
C GLY A 82 -6.00 5.93 14.86
N LEU A 83 -6.56 4.73 14.70
CA LEU A 83 -5.93 3.64 13.95
C LEU A 83 -5.80 4.03 12.47
N ARG A 84 -4.58 3.99 11.94
CA ARG A 84 -4.34 4.10 10.49
C ARG A 84 -4.65 2.75 9.82
N THR A 85 -5.16 2.80 8.60
CA THR A 85 -5.62 1.64 7.83
C THR A 85 -4.76 1.45 6.58
N PHE A 86 -4.31 0.21 6.35
CA PHE A 86 -3.43 -0.17 5.25
C PHE A 86 -4.11 -1.24 4.40
N ALA A 87 -4.21 -1.02 3.09
CA ALA A 87 -4.65 -2.02 2.13
C ALA A 87 -3.48 -2.53 1.28
N TYR A 88 -3.53 -3.83 0.95
CA TYR A 88 -2.70 -4.45 -0.07
C TYR A 88 -3.50 -5.57 -0.77
N VAL A 89 -3.05 -5.97 -1.96
CA VAL A 89 -3.58 -7.11 -2.73
C VAL A 89 -2.43 -8.00 -3.18
#